data_AF-X0TWB5-F1
#
_entry.id   AF-X0TWB5-F1
#
_cell.length_a   1.000
_cell.length_b   1.000
_cell.length_c   1.000
_cell.angle_alpha   90.00
_cell.angle_beta   90.00
_cell.angle_gamma   90.00
#
_symmetry.space_group_name_H-M   'P 1'
#
loop_
_entity.id
_entity.type
_entity.pdbx_description
1 polymer ?
#
loop_
_entity_poly.entity_id
_entity_poly.type
_entity_poly.pdbx_seq_one_letter_code
_entity_poly.pdbx_strand_id
1 'polypeptide(L)'
;MMKRKIKTFLVVMLSFGLLFGIVSPILTASSATPALKALVITGQNNHDWKTSSPILKQILEDTGLFEVDIATSPPHKGDMKSYNLNFVSYQLVVLDYNGDSWSTRTQRAFVDYVKAGGGVV
;
A
#
# COMPACT_ATOMS: atom_id res chain seq x y z
N MET A 1 1.20 -14.89 73.06
CA MET A 1 0.21 -14.08 72.31
C MET A 1 0.70 -13.58 70.93
N MET A 2 1.83 -14.09 70.39
CA MET A 2 2.45 -13.55 69.15
C MET A 2 2.33 -14.47 67.93
N LYS A 3 2.09 -15.77 68.12
CA LYS A 3 2.03 -16.77 67.03
C LYS A 3 0.68 -16.84 66.27
N ARG A 4 -0.42 -16.34 66.87
CA ARG A 4 -1.75 -16.34 66.24
C ARG A 4 -1.94 -15.21 65.22
N LYS A 5 -1.31 -14.05 65.41
CA LYS A 5 -1.41 -12.90 64.48
C LYS A 5 -0.69 -13.11 63.14
N ILE A 6 0.38 -13.92 63.13
CA ILE A 6 1.17 -14.22 61.92
C ILE A 6 0.40 -15.12 60.95
N LYS A 7 -0.39 -16.09 61.46
CA LYS A 7 -1.20 -16.98 60.62
C LYS A 7 -2.37 -16.25 59.95
N THR A 8 -2.95 -15.24 60.61
CA THR A 8 -4.02 -14.41 60.01
C THR A 8 -3.48 -13.47 58.94
N PHE A 9 -2.25 -12.96 59.08
CA PHE A 9 -1.61 -12.10 58.07
C PHE A 9 -1.20 -12.87 56.81
N LEU A 10 -0.82 -14.15 56.95
CA LEU A 10 -0.44 -15.00 55.81
C LEU A 10 -1.63 -15.43 54.94
N VAL A 11 -2.83 -15.53 55.53
CA VAL A 11 -4.05 -15.93 54.78
C VAL A 11 -4.64 -14.74 54.00
N VAL A 12 -4.47 -13.50 54.46
CA VAL A 12 -4.98 -12.31 53.75
C VAL A 12 -4.09 -11.92 52.56
N MET A 13 -2.80 -12.28 52.57
CA MET A 13 -1.87 -12.07 51.45
C MET A 13 -1.87 -13.19 50.40
N LEU A 14 -2.64 -14.27 50.58
CA LEU A 14 -2.88 -15.28 49.54
C LEU A 14 -4.21 -15.06 48.78
N SER A 15 -5.10 -14.22 49.29
CA SER A 15 -6.42 -13.97 48.68
C SER A 15 -6.48 -12.73 47.78
N PHE A 16 -5.42 -11.92 47.74
CA PHE A 16 -5.34 -10.75 46.85
C PHE A 16 -4.45 -10.96 45.62
N GLY A 17 -3.75 -12.10 45.54
CA GLY A 17 -2.93 -12.49 44.39
C GLY A 17 -3.69 -13.24 43.28
N LEU A 18 -4.97 -13.58 43.50
CA LEU A 18 -5.77 -14.36 42.55
C LEU A 18 -6.75 -13.52 41.71
N LEU A 19 -6.70 -12.19 41.81
CA LEU A 19 -7.54 -11.29 40.99
C LEU A 19 -6.75 -10.38 40.03
N PHE A 20 -5.42 -10.45 40.01
CA PHE A 20 -4.56 -9.62 39.15
C PHE A 20 -3.81 -10.41 38.07
N GLY A 21 -4.18 -11.68 37.88
CA GLY A 21 -3.38 -12.64 37.14
C GLY A 21 -3.85 -12.98 35.73
N ILE A 22 -4.66 -12.18 35.03
CA ILE A 22 -4.91 -12.38 33.60
C ILE A 22 -5.20 -11.04 32.92
N VAL A 23 -4.25 -10.11 32.92
CA VAL A 23 -4.23 -9.07 31.87
C VAL A 23 -3.33 -9.63 30.78
N SER A 24 -3.86 -10.58 30.00
CA SER A 24 -3.20 -11.00 28.77
C SER A 24 -3.05 -9.74 27.91
N PRO A 25 -1.83 -9.32 27.54
CA PRO A 25 -1.70 -8.30 26.52
C PRO A 25 -2.31 -8.92 25.26
N ILE A 26 -3.51 -8.47 24.91
CA ILE A 26 -4.03 -8.66 23.56
C ILE A 26 -3.06 -7.87 22.70
N LEU A 27 -2.02 -8.55 22.20
CA LEU A 27 -1.26 -8.09 21.07
C LEU A 27 -2.25 -8.11 19.91
N THR A 28 -3.01 -7.03 19.76
CA THR A 28 -3.66 -6.71 18.49
C THR A 28 -2.52 -6.52 17.52
N ALA A 29 -2.14 -7.60 16.84
CA ALA A 29 -1.40 -7.51 15.59
C ALA A 29 -2.24 -6.57 14.72
N SER A 30 -1.77 -5.34 14.55
CA SER A 30 -2.35 -4.43 13.58
C SER A 30 -2.08 -5.08 12.23
N SER A 31 -3.08 -5.78 11.70
CA SER A 31 -3.08 -6.20 10.31
C SER A 31 -3.06 -4.90 9.51
N ALA A 32 -1.86 -4.45 9.13
CA ALA A 32 -1.73 -3.31 8.25
C ALA A 32 -2.59 -3.60 7.02
N THR A 33 -3.60 -2.75 6.75
CA THR A 33 -4.40 -2.86 5.55
C THR A 33 -3.44 -2.94 4.36
N PRO A 34 -3.56 -3.95 3.47
CA PRO A 34 -2.68 -4.04 2.31
C PRO A 34 -2.72 -2.73 1.53
N ALA A 35 -1.54 -2.19 1.20
CA ALA A 35 -1.44 -0.94 0.44
C ALA A 35 -2.13 -1.10 -0.92
N LEU A 36 -2.82 -0.04 -1.35
CA LEU A 36 -3.43 0.05 -2.68
C LEU A 36 -2.31 0.11 -3.72
N LYS A 37 -2.33 -0.79 -4.71
CA LYS A 37 -1.39 -0.80 -5.81
C LYS A 37 -1.74 0.30 -6.81
N ALA A 38 -0.82 1.23 -7.03
CA ALA A 38 -0.93 2.25 -8.06
C ALA A 38 0.15 2.11 -9.13
N LEU A 39 -0.18 2.46 -10.37
CA LEU A 39 0.75 2.48 -11.50
C LEU A 39 0.85 3.88 -12.07
N VAL A 40 2.04 4.48 -12.04
CA VAL A 40 2.35 5.72 -12.77
C VAL A 40 2.91 5.35 -14.15
N ILE A 41 2.23 5.79 -15.21
CA ILE A 41 2.67 5.57 -16.60
C ILE A 41 3.36 6.83 -17.09
N THR A 42 4.61 6.68 -17.54
CA THR A 42 5.50 7.78 -17.92
C THR A 42 6.46 7.37 -19.05
N GLY A 43 7.51 8.17 -19.31
CA GLY A 43 8.61 7.90 -20.23
C GLY A 43 8.61 8.77 -21.48
N GLN A 44 7.45 9.28 -21.88
CA GLN A 44 7.31 10.31 -22.91
C GLN A 44 6.28 11.34 -22.46
N ASN A 45 6.72 12.59 -22.35
CA ASN A 45 5.86 13.73 -22.01
C ASN A 45 6.51 15.01 -22.55
N ASN A 46 5.72 15.97 -23.01
CA ASN A 46 6.20 17.32 -23.36
C ASN A 46 6.52 18.18 -22.10
N HIS A 47 6.20 17.68 -20.91
CA HIS A 47 6.65 18.19 -19.61
C HIS A 47 7.83 17.38 -19.04
N ASP A 48 8.43 17.89 -17.95
CA ASP A 48 9.57 17.25 -17.27
C ASP A 48 9.15 16.04 -16.42
N TRP A 49 8.77 14.96 -17.10
CA TRP A 49 8.33 13.71 -16.48
C TRP A 49 9.39 13.04 -15.61
N LYS A 50 10.68 13.33 -15.87
CA LYS A 50 11.78 12.83 -15.04
C LYS A 50 11.75 13.42 -13.63
N THR A 51 11.15 14.60 -13.48
CA THR A 51 10.90 15.24 -12.19
C THR A 51 9.50 14.93 -11.67
N SER A 52 8.44 15.04 -12.48
CA SER A 52 7.07 14.83 -11.97
C SER A 52 6.78 13.39 -11.58
N SER A 53 7.20 12.39 -12.34
CA SER A 53 6.89 10.98 -12.06
C SER A 53 7.39 10.48 -10.69
N PRO A 54 8.66 10.72 -10.27
CA PRO A 54 9.10 10.34 -8.92
C PRO A 54 8.38 11.14 -7.83
N ILE A 55 8.01 12.40 -8.09
CA ILE A 55 7.23 13.21 -7.13
C ILE A 55 5.80 12.66 -6.98
N LEU A 56 5.14 12.25 -8.06
CA LEU A 56 3.81 11.63 -8.01
C LEU A 56 3.83 10.33 -7.19
N LYS A 57 4.86 9.49 -7.39
CA LYS A 57 5.11 8.32 -6.56
C LYS A 57 5.27 8.70 -5.09
N GLN A 58 6.14 9.66 -4.80
CA GLN A 58 6.39 10.12 -3.42
C GLN A 58 5.11 10.61 -2.75
N ILE A 59 4.32 11.47 -3.41
CA ILE A 59 3.08 12.02 -2.87
C ILE A 59 2.09 10.91 -2.49
N LEU A 60 1.94 9.89 -3.35
CA LEU A 60 1.05 8.77 -3.09
C LEU A 60 1.58 7.88 -1.95
N GLU A 61 2.87 7.56 -1.95
CA GLU A 61 3.48 6.71 -0.92
C GLU A 61 3.54 7.39 0.46
N ASP A 62 3.73 8.71 0.51
CA ASP A 62 3.73 9.50 1.75
C ASP A 62 2.41 9.45 2.51
N THR A 63 1.30 9.11 1.83
CA THR A 63 0.01 8.90 2.50
C THR A 63 -0.01 7.63 3.36
N GLY A 64 0.92 6.70 3.13
CA GLY A 64 0.90 5.34 3.69
C GLY A 64 -0.23 4.45 3.13
N LEU A 65 -0.99 4.91 2.13
CA LEU A 65 -2.11 4.18 1.54
C LEU A 65 -1.72 3.40 0.29
N PHE A 66 -0.67 3.82 -0.41
CA PHE A 66 -0.32 3.30 -1.73
C PHE A 66 1.06 2.65 -1.75
N GLU A 67 1.17 1.61 -2.58
CA GLU A 67 2.44 1.10 -3.09
C GLU A 67 2.45 1.37 -4.60
N VAL A 68 3.45 2.12 -5.07
CA VAL A 68 3.41 2.72 -6.41
C VAL A 68 4.50 2.15 -7.30
N ASP A 69 4.11 1.55 -8.42
CA ASP A 69 5.02 1.18 -9.49
C ASP A 69 5.11 2.30 -10.54
N ILE A 70 6.30 2.50 -11.13
CA ILE A 70 6.50 3.40 -12.27
C ILE A 70 6.77 2.54 -13.51
N ALA A 71 5.92 2.69 -14.53
CA ALA A 71 6.14 2.13 -15.85
C ALA A 71 6.65 3.23 -16.80
N THR A 72 7.92 3.12 -17.20
CA THR A 72 8.54 4.03 -18.15
C THR A 72 8.49 3.43 -19.54
N SER A 73 7.88 4.15 -20.50
CA SER A 73 7.84 3.74 -21.90
C SER A 73 9.23 3.76 -22.56
N PRO A 74 9.38 3.09 -23.72
CA PRO A 74 10.44 3.41 -24.66
C PRO A 74 10.51 4.92 -24.98
N PRO A 75 11.67 5.44 -25.43
CA PRO A 75 11.78 6.82 -25.90
C PRO A 75 10.92 7.05 -27.15
N HIS A 76 10.72 8.32 -27.53
CA HIS A 76 9.98 8.68 -28.74
C HIS A 76 10.46 7.92 -29.99
N LYS A 77 9.51 7.43 -30.76
CA LYS A 77 9.66 6.55 -31.93
C LYS A 77 10.33 5.21 -31.62
N GLY A 78 10.38 4.82 -30.34
CA GLY A 78 10.86 3.52 -29.88
C GLY A 78 9.86 2.39 -30.14
N ASP A 79 10.27 1.16 -29.83
CA ASP A 79 9.41 -0.01 -30.01
C ASP A 79 8.31 -0.10 -28.94
N MET A 80 7.14 0.45 -29.25
CA MET A 80 5.97 0.38 -28.36
C MET A 80 5.28 -1.00 -28.36
N LYS A 81 5.67 -1.95 -29.23
CA LYS A 81 5.04 -3.28 -29.28
C LYS A 81 5.44 -4.15 -28.08
N SER A 82 6.66 -3.98 -27.58
CA SER A 82 7.15 -4.66 -26.39
C SER A 82 6.64 -4.01 -25.09
N TYR A 83 6.18 -2.76 -25.14
CA TYR A 83 5.60 -2.04 -24.00
C TYR A 83 4.16 -2.49 -23.68
N ASN A 84 4.05 -3.66 -23.02
CA ASN A 84 2.80 -4.30 -22.65
C ASN A 84 2.55 -4.16 -21.15
N LEU A 85 1.57 -3.34 -20.77
CA LEU A 85 1.20 -3.10 -19.37
C LEU A 85 0.09 -4.05 -18.92
N ASN A 86 0.20 -4.55 -17.69
CA ASN A 86 -0.84 -5.33 -17.03
C ASN A 86 -1.57 -4.48 -15.99
N PHE A 87 -2.76 -3.98 -16.33
CA PHE A 87 -3.52 -3.08 -15.47
C PHE A 87 -4.30 -3.79 -14.35
N VAL A 88 -4.57 -5.09 -14.49
CA VAL A 88 -5.50 -5.83 -13.59
C VAL A 88 -4.97 -5.91 -12.15
N SER A 89 -3.67 -5.80 -11.95
CA SER A 89 -3.03 -5.85 -10.62
C SER A 89 -3.13 -4.52 -9.85
N TYR A 90 -3.56 -3.43 -10.48
CA TYR A 90 -3.57 -2.09 -9.90
C TYR A 90 -5.00 -1.63 -9.59
N GLN A 91 -5.14 -0.85 -8.53
CA GLN A 91 -6.39 -0.19 -8.16
C GLN A 91 -6.47 1.23 -8.74
N LEU A 92 -5.31 1.82 -9.03
CA LEU A 92 -5.17 3.15 -9.60
C LEU A 92 -4.12 3.16 -10.72
N VAL A 93 -4.44 3.84 -11.81
CA VAL A 93 -3.48 4.21 -12.87
C VAL A 93 -3.41 5.73 -12.94
N VAL A 94 -2.20 6.28 -12.90
CA VAL A 94 -1.92 7.71 -13.05
C VAL A 94 -1.23 7.94 -14.39
N LEU A 95 -1.78 8.82 -15.22
CA LEU A 95 -1.24 9.13 -16.54
C LEU A 95 -0.33 10.37 -16.51
N ASP A 96 0.98 10.15 -16.42
CA ASP A 96 2.02 11.16 -16.63
C ASP A 96 2.64 11.00 -18.03
N TYR A 97 1.80 10.95 -19.07
CA TYR A 97 2.21 10.55 -20.41
C TYR A 97 1.45 11.32 -21.52
N ASN A 98 2.18 11.83 -22.52
CA ASN A 98 1.58 12.34 -23.77
C ASN A 98 2.45 12.13 -25.02
N GLY A 99 3.11 10.98 -25.09
CA GLY A 99 3.95 10.58 -26.22
C GLY A 99 3.26 9.75 -27.30
N ASP A 100 4.03 8.88 -27.92
CA ASP A 100 3.59 7.97 -28.97
C ASP A 100 2.42 7.09 -28.51
N SER A 101 1.54 6.73 -29.44
CA SER A 101 0.45 5.80 -29.17
C SER A 101 0.98 4.45 -28.66
N TRP A 102 0.39 3.95 -27.57
CA TRP A 102 0.67 2.60 -27.10
C TRP A 102 0.24 1.55 -28.14
N SER A 103 0.73 0.31 -28.01
CA SER A 103 0.27 -0.78 -28.86
C SER A 103 -1.25 -1.00 -28.75
N THR A 104 -1.90 -1.50 -29.80
CA THR A 104 -3.33 -1.84 -29.77
C THR A 104 -3.69 -2.76 -28.61
N ARG A 105 -2.76 -3.65 -28.22
CA ARG A 105 -2.92 -4.53 -27.07
C ARG A 105 -3.00 -3.75 -25.76
N THR A 106 -2.05 -2.84 -25.52
CA THR A 106 -2.03 -2.00 -24.31
C THR A 106 -3.23 -1.06 -24.27
N GLN A 107 -3.63 -0.48 -25.41
CA GLN A 107 -4.84 0.35 -25.49
C GLN A 107 -6.09 -0.44 -25.10
N ARG A 108 -6.27 -1.65 -25.65
CA ARG A 108 -7.42 -2.51 -25.30
C ARG A 108 -7.41 -2.86 -23.82
N ALA A 109 -6.26 -3.29 -23.29
CA ALA A 109 -6.13 -3.64 -21.88
C ALA A 109 -6.45 -2.44 -20.95
N PHE A 110 -6.05 -1.23 -21.32
CA PHE A 110 -6.39 -0.02 -20.57
C PHE A 110 -7.90 0.28 -20.62
N VAL A 111 -8.53 0.20 -21.80
CA VAL A 111 -9.98 0.39 -21.93
C VAL A 111 -10.76 -0.66 -21.14
N ASP A 112 -10.33 -1.92 -21.18
CA ASP A 112 -10.97 -3.01 -20.44
C ASP A 112 -10.84 -2.79 -18.91
N TYR A 113 -9.69 -2.32 -18.44
CA TYR A 113 -9.47 -1.91 -17.05
C TYR A 113 -10.44 -0.81 -16.59
N VAL A 114 -10.59 0.27 -17.38
CA VAL A 114 -11.52 1.35 -17.05
C VAL A 114 -12.98 0.86 -17.05
N LYS A 115 -13.38 0.06 -18.04
CA LYS A 115 -14.72 -0.53 -18.10
C LYS A 115 -15.03 -1.45 -16.92
N ALA A 116 -14.01 -2.11 -16.38
CA ALA A 116 -14.14 -2.96 -15.20
C ALA A 116 -14.17 -2.16 -13.87
N GLY A 117 -14.13 -0.83 -13.92
CA GLY A 117 -14.17 0.03 -12.73
C GLY A 117 -12.81 0.41 -12.17
N GLY A 118 -11.72 0.21 -12.93
CA GLY A 118 -10.38 0.65 -12.56
C GLY A 118 -10.28 2.17 -12.43
N GLY A 119 -9.60 2.65 -11.39
CA GLY A 119 -9.38 4.08 -11.16
C GLY A 119 -8.34 4.68 -12.11
N VAL A 120 -8.62 5.87 -12.64
CA VAL A 120 -7.69 6.63 -13.50
C VAL A 120 -7.62 8.07 -13.01
N VAL A 121 -6.41 8.63 -12.99
CA VAL A 121 -6.11 10.04 -12.75
C VAL A 121 -5.26 10.58 -13.89
#